data_AF-A0A7X7W0W4-F1
#
_entry.id   AF-A0A7X7W0W4-F1
#
_cell.length_a   1.000
_cell.length_b   1.000
_cell.length_c   1.000
_cell.angle_alpha   90.00
_cell.angle_beta   90.00
_cell.angle_gamma   90.00
#
_symmetry.space_group_name_H-M   'P 1'
#
loop_
_entity.id
_entity.type
_entity.pdbx_description
1 polymer ?
#
loop_
_entity_poly.entity_id
_entity_poly.type
_entity_poly.pdbx_seq_one_letter_code
_entity_poly.pdbx_strand_id
1 'polypeptide(L)'
;MDSVWQVSGMQFSLKLNSKEISIRSGIILLLSYILAAATAFVVYYAGGTSKVYTNLMYIPITIAASTNGKRHGIIHATAGGLLLGPFMPLDVEKGIMQAPVNWIIRVVMYVIIAYVIGFFADHYRQELLNVRKRDHEIFEAHMATIYFLVKLAESRDYNTGEHVVRVAELCRLLAGKLRNREKYKNYINDSFIEYIFKAAPLHDIGKVGIPDSILLKPGKLTPEEFEIMKTHTVIGEETLLEVKRRYSG
;
A
#
# COMPACT_ATOMS: atom_id res chain seq x y z
N MET A 1 32.31 18.43 1.63
CA MET A 1 31.13 19.25 2.02
C MET A 1 29.92 18.31 1.89
N ASP A 2 29.90 17.24 2.69
CA ASP A 2 29.11 16.03 2.40
C ASP A 2 28.51 15.42 3.67
N SER A 3 27.73 16.19 4.44
CA SER A 3 27.14 15.64 5.68
C SER A 3 25.86 16.32 6.18
N VAL A 4 24.98 16.82 5.31
CA VAL A 4 23.74 17.51 5.75
C VAL A 4 22.42 16.84 5.30
N TRP A 5 22.46 15.80 4.45
CA TRP A 5 21.23 15.17 3.93
C TRP A 5 21.15 13.65 4.07
N GLN A 6 21.79 13.05 5.07
CA GLN A 6 21.39 11.72 5.51
C GLN A 6 20.19 11.83 6.44
N VAL A 7 19.00 11.96 5.85
CA VAL A 7 17.73 11.65 6.53
C VAL A 7 17.67 10.14 6.72
N SER A 8 18.50 9.66 7.64
CA SER A 8 18.52 8.31 8.18
C SER A 8 17.27 8.13 9.01
N GLY A 9 16.22 7.52 8.46
CA GLY A 9 15.10 7.02 9.27
C GLY A 9 13.72 7.00 8.61
N MET A 10 13.50 7.72 7.50
CA MET A 10 12.24 7.66 6.75
C MET A 10 12.20 6.45 5.81
N GLN A 11 12.43 5.24 6.35
CA GLN A 11 11.90 4.02 5.76
C GLN A 11 10.54 3.76 6.39
N PHE A 12 9.51 4.46 5.88
CA PHE A 12 8.15 4.06 6.15
C PHE A 12 7.88 2.76 5.38
N SER A 13 8.30 1.65 6.00
CA SER A 13 8.05 0.31 5.52
C SER A 13 6.57 0.01 5.64
N LEU A 14 5.77 0.48 4.67
CA LEU A 14 4.62 -0.28 4.18
C LEU A 14 5.14 -1.54 3.48
N LYS A 15 5.89 -2.39 4.21
CA LYS A 15 5.92 -3.82 3.96
C LYS A 15 4.51 -4.31 4.30
N LEU A 16 3.55 -4.02 3.42
CA LEU A 16 2.53 -5.02 3.14
C LEU A 16 3.29 -6.31 2.98
N ASN A 17 3.02 -7.26 3.87
CA ASN A 17 3.78 -8.47 4.06
C ASN A 17 3.88 -9.19 2.71
N SER A 18 4.91 -8.87 1.92
CA SER A 18 5.05 -9.31 0.53
C SER A 18 5.14 -10.83 0.48
N LYS A 19 5.65 -11.40 1.57
CA LYS A 19 5.65 -12.82 1.87
C LYS A 19 4.24 -13.39 2.02
N GLU A 20 3.35 -12.73 2.73
CA GLU A 20 1.95 -13.17 2.91
C GLU A 20 1.11 -13.03 1.65
N ILE A 21 1.30 -11.95 0.88
CA ILE A 21 0.66 -11.80 -0.44
C ILE A 21 1.18 -12.89 -1.40
N SER A 22 2.49 -13.13 -1.40
CA SER A 22 3.09 -14.21 -2.20
C SER A 22 2.57 -15.59 -1.79
N ILE A 23 2.51 -15.91 -0.50
CA ILE A 23 1.95 -17.16 0.03
C ILE A 23 0.49 -17.32 -0.39
N ARG A 24 -0.35 -16.30 -0.19
CA ARG A 24 -1.77 -16.34 -0.59
C ARG A 24 -1.92 -16.56 -2.09
N SER A 25 -1.12 -15.86 -2.91
CA SER A 25 -1.14 -16.06 -4.37
C SER A 25 -0.70 -17.46 -4.79
N GLY A 26 0.26 -18.07 -4.08
CA GLY A 26 0.69 -19.45 -4.30
C GLY A 26 -0.39 -20.47 -3.94
N ILE A 27 -1.09 -20.27 -2.81
CA ILE A 27 -2.20 -21.11 -2.38
C ILE A 27 -3.35 -21.05 -3.40
N ILE A 28 -3.72 -19.85 -3.86
CA ILE A 28 -4.77 -19.67 -4.86
C ILE A 28 -4.40 -20.38 -6.18
N LEU A 29 -3.13 -20.28 -6.59
CA LEU A 29 -2.65 -20.99 -7.78
C LEU A 29 -2.79 -22.51 -7.62
N LEU A 30 -2.39 -23.07 -6.47
CA LEU A 30 -2.54 -24.50 -6.21
C LEU A 30 -4.02 -24.93 -6.24
N LEU A 31 -4.90 -24.18 -5.57
CA LEU A 31 -6.34 -24.45 -5.57
C LEU A 31 -6.93 -24.38 -6.99
N SER A 32 -6.43 -23.49 -7.84
CA SER A 32 -6.87 -23.40 -9.24
C SER A 32 -6.53 -24.66 -10.05
N TYR A 33 -5.42 -25.34 -9.76
CA TYR A 33 -5.09 -26.63 -10.41
C TYR A 33 -5.99 -27.76 -9.93
N ILE A 34 -6.33 -27.78 -8.62
CA ILE A 34 -7.30 -28.74 -8.07
C ILE A 34 -8.66 -28.53 -8.74
N LEU A 35 -9.09 -27.28 -8.89
CA LEU A 35 -10.34 -26.94 -9.57
C LEU A 35 -10.32 -27.33 -11.05
N ALA A 36 -9.18 -27.20 -11.74
CA ALA A 36 -9.02 -27.67 -13.12
C ALA A 36 -9.18 -29.20 -13.23
N ALA A 37 -8.57 -29.95 -12.31
CA ALA A 37 -8.74 -31.40 -12.24
C ALA A 37 -10.19 -31.81 -11.94
N ALA A 38 -10.85 -31.13 -10.99
CA ALA A 38 -12.26 -31.33 -10.68
C ALA A 38 -13.16 -31.01 -11.89
N THR A 39 -12.83 -29.96 -12.64
CA THR A 39 -13.53 -29.62 -13.88
C THR A 39 -13.38 -30.72 -14.92
N ALA A 40 -12.18 -31.26 -15.11
CA ALA A 40 -11.95 -32.37 -16.02
C ALA A 40 -12.75 -33.63 -15.63
N PHE A 41 -12.83 -33.91 -14.32
CA PHE A 41 -13.69 -34.97 -13.79
C PHE A 41 -15.16 -34.76 -14.14
N VAL A 42 -15.69 -33.55 -13.92
CA VAL A 42 -17.08 -33.20 -14.29
C VAL A 42 -17.32 -33.38 -15.79
N VAL A 43 -16.41 -32.92 -16.65
CA VAL A 43 -16.54 -33.08 -18.11
C VAL A 43 -16.60 -34.55 -18.52
N TYR A 44 -15.77 -35.40 -17.91
CA TYR A 44 -15.79 -36.84 -18.20
C TYR A 44 -17.13 -37.48 -17.82
N TYR A 45 -17.59 -37.28 -16.57
CA TYR A 45 -18.85 -37.86 -16.11
C TYR A 45 -20.09 -37.29 -16.80
N ALA A 46 -20.00 -36.07 -17.32
CA ALA A 46 -21.10 -35.43 -18.05
C ALA A 46 -21.17 -35.82 -19.54
N GLY A 47 -20.35 -36.78 -19.99
CA GLY A 47 -20.42 -37.34 -21.34
C GLY A 47 -19.30 -36.88 -22.29
N GLY A 48 -18.25 -36.23 -21.82
CA GLY A 48 -17.07 -35.88 -22.61
C GLY A 48 -17.08 -34.46 -23.19
N THR A 49 -16.16 -34.20 -24.13
CA THR A 49 -15.87 -32.83 -24.61
C THR A 49 -16.87 -32.27 -25.63
N SER A 50 -17.82 -33.09 -26.11
CA SER A 50 -18.92 -32.66 -26.97
C SER A 50 -19.94 -31.76 -26.25
N LYS A 51 -19.93 -31.75 -24.92
CA LYS A 51 -20.84 -30.94 -24.09
C LYS A 51 -20.22 -29.60 -23.70
N VAL A 52 -21.08 -28.65 -23.33
CA VAL A 52 -20.69 -27.28 -22.92
C VAL A 52 -19.87 -27.22 -21.63
N TYR A 53 -19.81 -28.30 -20.85
CA TYR A 53 -19.08 -28.36 -19.58
C TYR A 53 -17.57 -28.10 -19.72
N THR A 54 -17.01 -28.25 -20.92
CA THR A 54 -15.62 -27.88 -21.20
C THR A 54 -15.33 -26.40 -20.91
N ASN A 55 -16.32 -25.51 -21.06
CA ASN A 55 -16.21 -24.08 -20.76
C ASN A 55 -16.00 -23.78 -19.26
N LEU A 56 -16.31 -24.72 -18.37
CA LEU A 56 -16.00 -24.57 -16.94
C LEU A 56 -14.50 -24.40 -16.69
N MET A 57 -13.64 -24.86 -17.61
CA MET A 57 -12.19 -24.71 -17.52
C MET A 57 -11.75 -23.24 -17.59
N TYR A 58 -12.58 -22.33 -18.12
CA TYR A 58 -12.29 -20.90 -18.09
C TYR A 58 -12.18 -20.34 -16.68
N ILE A 59 -12.90 -20.92 -15.71
CA ILE A 59 -12.92 -20.45 -14.32
C ILE A 59 -11.53 -20.61 -13.66
N PRO A 60 -10.95 -21.82 -13.54
CA PRO A 60 -9.65 -21.98 -12.91
C PRO A 60 -8.53 -21.26 -13.70
N ILE A 61 -8.61 -21.21 -15.03
CA ILE A 61 -7.66 -20.45 -15.86
C ILE A 61 -7.71 -18.95 -15.56
N THR A 62 -8.92 -18.39 -15.49
CA THR A 62 -9.12 -16.96 -15.19
C THR A 62 -8.61 -16.62 -13.80
N ILE A 63 -8.86 -17.48 -12.81
CA ILE A 63 -8.33 -17.32 -11.45
C ILE A 63 -6.80 -17.28 -11.52
N ALA A 64 -6.15 -18.30 -12.08
CA ALA A 64 -4.69 -18.38 -12.16
C ALA A 64 -4.07 -17.17 -12.89
N ALA A 65 -4.65 -16.77 -14.03
CA ALA A 65 -4.16 -15.64 -14.82
C ALA A 65 -4.34 -14.29 -14.09
N SER A 66 -5.51 -14.06 -13.48
CA SER A 66 -5.83 -12.80 -12.79
C SER A 66 -5.08 -12.62 -11.48
N THR A 67 -4.73 -13.71 -10.76
CA THR A 67 -4.01 -13.61 -9.48
C THR A 67 -2.49 -13.73 -9.63
N ASN A 68 -1.99 -14.56 -10.55
CA ASN A 68 -0.57 -14.88 -10.68
C ASN A 68 0.09 -14.37 -11.98
N GLY A 69 -0.69 -13.71 -12.84
CA GLY A 69 -0.21 -13.02 -14.03
C GLY A 69 -0.12 -13.91 -15.26
N LYS A 70 0.30 -13.31 -16.38
CA LYS A 70 0.24 -13.97 -17.70
C LYS A 70 1.07 -15.25 -17.79
N ARG A 71 2.24 -15.30 -17.15
CA ARG A 71 3.13 -16.49 -17.21
C ARG A 71 2.44 -17.72 -16.61
N HIS A 72 1.92 -17.59 -15.39
CA HIS A 72 1.23 -18.68 -14.70
C HIS A 72 -0.11 -19.01 -15.37
N GLY A 73 -0.83 -18.00 -15.87
CA GLY A 73 -2.05 -18.20 -16.65
C GLY A 73 -1.82 -19.08 -17.89
N ILE A 74 -0.77 -18.82 -18.68
CA ILE A 74 -0.47 -19.61 -19.89
C ILE A 74 -0.13 -21.06 -19.55
N ILE A 75 0.69 -21.28 -18.50
CA ILE A 75 1.05 -22.63 -18.04
C ILE A 75 -0.21 -23.39 -17.60
N HIS A 76 -1.06 -22.72 -16.80
CA HIS A 76 -2.31 -23.30 -16.31
C HIS A 76 -3.27 -23.63 -17.46
N ALA A 77 -3.45 -22.72 -18.42
CA ALA A 77 -4.27 -22.93 -19.61
C ALA A 77 -3.80 -24.11 -20.46
N THR A 78 -2.49 -24.26 -20.62
CA THR A 78 -1.89 -25.38 -21.36
C THR A 78 -2.17 -26.70 -20.62
N ALA A 79 -1.97 -26.74 -19.30
CA ALA A 79 -2.28 -27.91 -18.48
C ALA A 79 -3.78 -28.27 -18.52
N GLY A 80 -4.67 -27.28 -18.40
CA GLY A 80 -6.12 -27.47 -18.51
C GLY A 80 -6.56 -27.99 -19.88
N GLY A 81 -5.94 -27.50 -20.96
CA GLY A 81 -6.19 -27.99 -22.31
C GLY A 81 -5.70 -29.42 -22.54
N LEU A 82 -4.57 -29.81 -21.94
CA LEU A 82 -4.08 -31.20 -21.95
C LEU A 82 -4.97 -32.14 -21.13
N LEU A 83 -5.50 -31.68 -19.99
CA LEU A 83 -6.46 -32.43 -19.17
C LEU A 83 -7.75 -32.76 -19.95
N LEU A 84 -8.23 -31.85 -20.79
CA LEU A 84 -9.40 -32.05 -21.65
C LEU A 84 -9.03 -32.51 -23.08
N GLY A 85 -7.78 -32.93 -23.29
CA GLY A 85 -7.20 -33.12 -24.61
C GLY A 85 -7.10 -34.58 -25.03
N PRO A 86 -5.90 -35.08 -25.37
CA PRO A 86 -5.71 -36.32 -26.15
C PRO A 86 -6.33 -37.56 -25.52
N PHE A 87 -6.46 -37.62 -24.20
CA PHE A 87 -6.99 -38.77 -23.48
C PHE A 87 -8.47 -38.63 -23.08
N MET A 88 -9.09 -37.46 -23.31
CA MET A 88 -10.49 -37.25 -22.98
C MET A 88 -11.38 -37.59 -24.19
N PRO A 89 -12.38 -38.48 -24.05
CA PRO A 89 -13.30 -38.79 -25.13
C PRO A 89 -14.13 -37.57 -25.56
N LEU A 90 -14.50 -37.55 -26.84
CA LEU A 90 -15.50 -36.63 -27.39
C LEU A 90 -16.90 -36.97 -26.84
N ASP A 91 -17.20 -38.27 -26.81
CA ASP A 91 -18.43 -38.85 -26.28
C ASP A 91 -18.05 -40.08 -25.45
N VAL A 92 -18.26 -39.98 -24.13
CA VAL A 92 -17.86 -41.03 -23.18
C VAL A 92 -18.78 -42.25 -23.28
N GLU A 93 -20.07 -42.05 -23.54
CA GLU A 93 -21.04 -43.15 -23.66
C GLU A 93 -20.76 -44.01 -24.90
N LYS A 94 -20.36 -43.38 -26.00
CA LYS A 94 -20.04 -44.05 -27.27
C LYS A 94 -18.58 -44.47 -27.40
N GLY A 95 -17.72 -44.09 -26.45
CA GLY A 95 -16.28 -44.35 -26.51
C GLY A 95 -15.57 -43.66 -27.69
N ILE A 96 -16.13 -42.57 -28.21
CA ILE A 96 -15.58 -41.87 -29.38
C ILE A 96 -14.48 -40.91 -28.92
N MET A 97 -13.26 -41.12 -29.40
CA MET A 97 -12.14 -40.21 -29.13
C MET A 97 -12.21 -38.97 -30.02
N GLN A 98 -11.78 -37.83 -29.49
CA GLN A 98 -11.73 -36.57 -30.24
C GLN A 98 -10.52 -36.52 -31.19
N ALA A 99 -10.71 -35.87 -32.35
CA ALA A 99 -9.61 -35.60 -33.28
C ALA A 99 -8.59 -34.61 -32.67
N PRO A 100 -7.30 -34.69 -33.03
CA PRO A 100 -6.28 -33.79 -32.49
C PRO A 100 -6.60 -32.30 -32.64
N VAL A 101 -7.21 -31.94 -33.77
CA VAL A 101 -7.60 -30.56 -34.09
C VAL A 101 -8.53 -29.96 -33.02
N ASN A 102 -9.47 -30.75 -32.48
CA ASN A 102 -10.48 -30.25 -31.53
C ASN A 102 -9.84 -29.76 -30.23
N TRP A 103 -8.93 -30.53 -29.66
CA TRP A 103 -8.29 -30.15 -28.41
C TRP A 103 -7.14 -29.16 -28.61
N ILE A 104 -6.46 -29.18 -29.76
CA ILE A 104 -5.45 -28.17 -30.10
C ILE A 104 -6.08 -26.77 -30.18
N ILE A 105 -7.21 -26.63 -30.88
CA ILE A 105 -7.94 -25.34 -30.94
C ILE A 105 -8.34 -24.87 -29.54
N ARG A 106 -8.80 -25.79 -28.69
CA ARG A 106 -9.18 -25.48 -27.31
C ARG A 106 -8.01 -24.98 -26.47
N VAL A 107 -6.84 -25.63 -26.56
CA VAL A 107 -5.60 -25.18 -25.90
C VAL A 107 -5.24 -23.77 -26.37
N VAL A 108 -5.29 -23.52 -27.68
CA VAL A 108 -4.98 -22.19 -28.24
C VAL A 108 -5.95 -21.13 -27.70
N MET A 109 -7.26 -21.40 -27.69
CA MET A 109 -8.26 -20.50 -27.11
C MET A 109 -8.00 -20.23 -25.63
N TYR A 110 -7.70 -21.27 -24.84
CA TYR A 110 -7.41 -21.15 -23.41
C TYR A 110 -6.18 -20.29 -23.16
N VAL A 111 -5.12 -20.48 -23.94
CA VAL A 111 -3.88 -19.70 -23.86
C VAL A 111 -4.14 -18.24 -24.23
N ILE A 112 -4.93 -17.95 -25.27
CA ILE A 112 -5.29 -16.59 -25.64
C ILE A 112 -6.06 -15.89 -24.51
N ILE A 113 -7.09 -16.55 -23.95
CA ILE A 113 -7.88 -16.02 -22.83
C ILE A 113 -6.97 -15.74 -21.62
N ALA A 114 -6.13 -16.71 -21.26
CA ALA A 114 -5.20 -16.57 -20.14
C ALA A 114 -4.18 -15.46 -20.35
N TYR A 115 -3.69 -15.30 -21.58
CA TYR A 115 -2.77 -14.23 -21.94
C TYR A 115 -3.43 -12.86 -21.78
N VAL A 116 -4.62 -12.66 -22.33
CA VAL A 116 -5.34 -11.37 -22.25
C VAL A 116 -5.62 -11.01 -20.80
N ILE A 117 -6.22 -11.93 -20.03
CA ILE A 117 -6.53 -11.70 -18.62
C ILE A 117 -5.26 -11.42 -17.82
N GLY A 118 -4.22 -12.24 -18.01
CA GLY A 118 -2.96 -12.09 -17.32
C GLY A 118 -2.21 -10.81 -17.69
N PHE A 119 -2.29 -10.36 -18.94
CA PHE A 119 -1.70 -9.10 -19.41
C PHE A 119 -2.35 -7.91 -18.71
N PHE A 120 -3.68 -7.83 -18.70
CA PHE A 120 -4.40 -6.76 -18.01
C PHE A 120 -4.16 -6.82 -16.50
N ALA A 121 -4.17 -8.01 -15.89
CA ALA A 121 -3.87 -8.16 -14.47
C ALA A 121 -2.47 -7.67 -14.10
N ASP A 122 -1.45 -8.00 -14.91
CA ASP A 122 -0.09 -7.50 -14.72
C ASP A 122 -0.02 -5.98 -14.89
N HIS A 123 -0.70 -5.43 -15.91
CA HIS A 123 -0.76 -3.99 -16.17
C HIS A 123 -1.42 -3.22 -15.01
N TYR A 124 -2.59 -3.65 -14.53
CA TYR A 124 -3.26 -3.04 -13.39
C TYR A 124 -2.43 -3.15 -12.10
N ARG A 125 -1.75 -4.28 -11.87
CA ARG A 125 -0.87 -4.41 -10.70
C ARG A 125 0.28 -3.41 -10.76
N GLN A 126 0.88 -3.19 -11.92
CA GLN A 126 1.92 -2.17 -12.09
C GLN A 126 1.38 -0.76 -11.87
N GLU A 127 0.21 -0.44 -12.41
CA GLU A 127 -0.39 0.89 -12.24
C GLU A 127 -0.73 1.18 -10.79
N LEU A 128 -1.29 0.21 -10.06
CA LEU A 128 -1.54 0.32 -8.62
C LEU A 128 -0.26 0.56 -7.82
N LEU A 129 0.85 -0.08 -8.19
CA LEU A 129 2.15 0.18 -7.57
C LEU A 129 2.66 1.59 -7.87
N ASN A 130 2.47 2.07 -9.10
CA ASN A 130 2.84 3.43 -9.50
C ASN A 130 2.01 4.51 -8.79
N VAL A 131 0.69 4.29 -8.63
CA VAL A 131 -0.17 5.18 -7.83
C VAL A 131 0.32 5.25 -6.39
N ARG A 132 0.54 4.11 -5.74
CA ARG A 132 1.05 4.09 -4.36
C ARG A 132 2.42 4.73 -4.21
N LYS A 133 3.31 4.56 -5.20
CA LYS A 133 4.63 5.21 -5.20
C LYS A 133 4.48 6.72 -5.31
N ARG A 134 3.60 7.21 -6.18
CA ARG A 134 3.28 8.65 -6.31
C ARG A 134 2.69 9.20 -5.01
N ASP A 135 1.74 8.50 -4.40
CA ASP A 135 1.16 8.92 -3.11
C ASP A 135 2.24 9.06 -2.03
N HIS A 136 3.19 8.12 -1.99
CA HIS A 136 4.31 8.17 -1.06
C HIS A 136 5.26 9.35 -1.38
N GLU A 137 5.62 9.57 -2.65
CA GLU A 137 6.47 10.69 -3.07
C GLU A 137 5.83 12.05 -2.74
N ILE A 138 4.51 12.19 -2.99
CA ILE A 138 3.75 13.39 -2.62
C ILE A 138 3.76 13.58 -1.11
N PHE A 139 3.54 12.51 -0.34
CA PHE A 139 3.57 12.56 1.11
C PHE A 139 4.93 13.03 1.64
N GLU A 140 6.04 12.47 1.14
CA GLU A 140 7.40 12.86 1.51
C GLU A 140 7.69 14.32 1.14
N ALA A 141 7.26 14.78 -0.04
CA ALA A 141 7.43 16.16 -0.48
C ALA A 141 6.65 17.16 0.41
N HIS A 142 5.43 16.81 0.82
CA HIS A 142 4.65 17.61 1.76
C HIS A 142 5.32 17.67 3.13
N MET A 143 5.79 16.54 3.66
CA MET A 143 6.51 16.53 4.93
C MET A 143 7.78 17.35 4.86
N ALA A 144 8.57 17.24 3.78
CA ALA A 144 9.76 18.06 3.58
C ALA A 144 9.43 19.57 3.58
N THR A 145 8.32 19.95 2.93
CA THR A 145 7.84 21.34 2.93
C THR A 145 7.45 21.81 4.33
N ILE A 146 6.70 20.99 5.07
CA ILE A 146 6.33 21.30 6.47
C ILE A 146 7.58 21.49 7.32
N TYR A 147 8.55 20.57 7.24
CA TYR A 147 9.80 20.67 7.98
C TYR A 147 10.58 21.94 7.59
N PHE A 148 10.64 22.29 6.30
CA PHE A 148 11.27 23.53 5.86
C PHE A 148 10.61 24.77 6.47
N LEU A 149 9.27 24.84 6.46
CA LEU A 149 8.53 25.97 7.05
C LEU A 149 8.73 26.06 8.57
N VAL A 150 8.74 24.93 9.27
CA VAL A 150 9.05 24.89 10.71
C VAL A 150 10.47 25.40 10.96
N LYS A 151 11.45 24.96 10.18
CA LYS A 151 12.84 25.42 10.30
C LYS A 151 12.98 26.92 10.01
N LEU A 152 12.24 27.43 9.04
CA LEU A 152 12.19 28.85 8.73
C LEU A 152 11.61 29.64 9.91
N ALA A 153 10.50 29.17 10.50
CA ALA A 153 9.90 29.76 11.69
C ALA A 153 10.87 29.79 12.88
N GLU A 154 11.59 28.69 13.11
CA GLU A 154 12.59 28.60 14.17
C GLU A 154 13.86 29.41 13.89
N SER A 155 14.20 29.72 12.63
CA SER A 155 15.42 30.48 12.32
C SER A 155 15.44 31.89 12.91
N ARG A 156 14.28 32.40 13.34
CA ARG A 156 14.13 33.66 14.09
C ARG A 156 14.44 33.53 15.57
N ASP A 157 14.57 32.33 16.11
CA ASP A 157 14.90 32.02 17.51
C ASP A 157 16.26 31.29 17.52
N TYR A 158 17.03 31.36 18.61
CA TYR A 158 18.36 30.73 18.69
C TYR A 158 18.31 29.19 18.73
N ASN A 159 17.13 28.60 18.53
CA ASN A 159 16.93 27.17 18.53
C ASN A 159 17.46 26.56 17.24
N THR A 160 18.43 25.64 17.38
CA THR A 160 18.96 24.91 16.24
C THR A 160 17.90 23.95 15.70
N GLY A 161 17.75 23.89 14.37
CA GLY A 161 16.72 23.07 13.77
C GLY A 161 16.81 21.57 14.12
N GLU A 162 17.93 21.05 14.62
CA GLU A 162 17.98 19.67 15.11
C GLU A 162 17.02 19.41 16.29
N HIS A 163 16.63 20.46 17.03
CA HIS A 163 15.69 20.37 18.14
C HIS A 163 14.35 19.75 17.72
N VAL A 164 13.76 20.24 16.62
CA VAL A 164 12.48 19.76 16.06
C VAL A 164 12.48 18.26 15.83
N VAL A 165 13.55 17.76 15.20
CA VAL A 165 13.69 16.34 14.86
C VAL A 165 13.81 15.52 16.14
N ARG A 166 14.58 16.00 17.12
CA ARG A 166 14.72 15.33 18.43
C ARG A 166 13.40 15.28 19.19
N VAL A 167 12.63 16.37 19.22
CA VAL A 167 11.32 16.41 19.89
C VAL A 167 10.35 15.43 19.25
N ALA A 168 10.29 15.39 17.92
CA ALA A 168 9.47 14.43 17.19
C ALA A 168 9.80 12.98 17.58
N GLU A 169 11.08 12.60 17.53
CA GLU A 169 11.54 11.26 17.92
C GLU A 169 11.27 10.94 19.40
N LEU A 170 11.48 11.90 20.30
CA LEU A 170 11.15 11.75 21.72
C LEU A 170 9.65 11.49 21.92
N CYS A 171 8.77 12.25 21.26
CA CYS A 171 7.33 12.05 21.31
C CYS A 171 6.94 10.65 20.81
N ARG A 172 7.53 10.19 19.69
CA ARG A 172 7.32 8.85 19.15
C ARG A 172 7.73 7.75 20.11
N LEU A 173 8.93 7.86 20.69
CA LEU A 173 9.47 6.89 21.65
C LEU A 173 8.62 6.84 22.93
N LEU A 174 8.22 8.00 23.44
CA LEU A 174 7.35 8.10 24.62
C LEU A 174 5.98 7.48 24.34
N ALA A 175 5.33 7.84 23.23
CA ALA A 175 4.05 7.27 22.84
C ALA A 175 4.13 5.74 22.66
N GLY A 176 5.19 5.25 22.00
CA GLY A 176 5.43 3.81 21.84
C GLY A 176 5.58 3.07 23.17
N LYS A 177 6.25 3.67 24.16
CA LYS A 177 6.33 3.10 25.52
C LYS A 177 5.00 3.17 26.28
N LEU A 178 4.24 4.25 26.11
CA LEU A 178 2.97 4.45 26.79
C LEU A 178 1.86 3.54 26.26
N ARG A 179 1.89 3.17 24.97
CA ARG A 179 0.94 2.23 24.34
C ARG A 179 0.73 0.94 25.14
N ASN A 180 1.79 0.42 25.74
CA ASN A 180 1.75 -0.85 26.47
C ASN A 180 1.19 -0.72 27.90
N ARG A 181 0.89 0.50 28.37
CA ARG A 181 0.28 0.71 29.68
C ARG A 181 -1.23 0.65 29.57
N GLU A 182 -1.85 -0.09 30.49
CA GLU A 182 -3.31 -0.33 30.50
C GLU A 182 -4.12 0.97 30.38
N LYS A 183 -3.69 2.04 31.07
CA LYS A 183 -4.31 3.37 31.03
C LYS A 183 -4.41 3.98 29.62
N TYR A 184 -3.46 3.69 28.73
CA TYR A 184 -3.33 4.35 27.43
C TYR A 184 -3.58 3.44 26.23
N LYS A 185 -3.82 2.14 26.46
CA LYS A 185 -3.99 1.12 25.42
C LYS A 185 -5.10 1.44 24.41
N ASN A 186 -6.18 2.09 24.86
CA ASN A 186 -7.31 2.48 24.01
C ASN A 186 -7.14 3.83 23.32
N TYR A 187 -6.10 4.60 23.68
CA TYR A 187 -5.86 5.96 23.16
C TYR A 187 -4.67 6.01 22.21
N ILE A 188 -3.61 5.26 22.52
CA ILE A 188 -2.36 5.29 21.77
C ILE A 188 -2.30 4.05 20.89
N ASN A 189 -2.69 4.19 19.63
CA ASN A 189 -2.49 3.17 18.60
C ASN A 189 -1.34 3.56 17.66
N ASP A 190 -1.05 2.73 16.66
CA ASP A 190 0.04 2.99 15.72
C ASP A 190 -0.16 4.29 14.94
N SER A 191 -1.41 4.60 14.56
CA SER A 191 -1.75 5.86 13.91
C SER A 191 -1.48 7.08 14.81
N PHE A 192 -1.80 7.00 16.10
CA PHE A 192 -1.50 8.07 17.06
C PHE A 192 0.00 8.33 17.16
N ILE A 193 0.81 7.26 17.26
CA ILE A 193 2.28 7.36 17.34
C ILE A 193 2.83 8.03 16.07
N GLU A 194 2.29 7.70 14.91
CA GLU A 194 2.67 8.32 13.65
C GLU A 194 2.23 9.79 13.56
N TYR A 195 1.00 10.10 13.99
CA TYR A 195 0.49 11.48 13.99
C TYR A 195 1.25 12.37 14.95
N ILE A 196 1.53 11.92 16.18
CA ILE A 196 2.28 12.74 17.15
C ILE A 196 3.71 12.97 16.68
N PHE A 197 4.34 11.98 16.03
CA PHE A 197 5.67 12.14 15.41
C PHE A 197 5.66 13.22 14.32
N LYS A 198 4.65 13.22 13.44
CA LYS A 198 4.53 14.19 12.35
C LYS A 198 4.08 15.58 12.82
N ALA A 199 3.27 15.66 13.88
CA ALA A 199 2.69 16.90 14.38
C ALA A 199 3.59 17.62 15.40
N ALA A 200 4.39 16.89 16.19
CA ALA A 200 5.28 17.48 17.20
C ALA A 200 6.21 18.58 16.66
N PRO A 201 6.76 18.48 15.43
CA PRO A 201 7.50 19.58 14.80
C PRO A 201 6.77 20.92 14.76
N LEU A 202 5.43 20.91 14.68
CA LEU A 202 4.61 22.11 14.54
C LEU A 202 4.35 22.85 15.86
N HIS A 203 4.79 22.31 17.01
CA HIS A 203 4.41 22.85 18.33
C HIS A 203 4.70 24.35 18.51
N ASP A 204 5.79 24.83 17.91
CA ASP A 204 6.28 26.21 18.03
C ASP A 204 6.03 27.06 16.76
N ILE A 205 5.25 26.57 15.80
CA ILE A 205 5.03 27.29 14.51
C ILE A 205 4.46 28.71 14.70
N GLY A 206 3.67 28.91 15.76
CA GLY A 206 3.05 30.21 16.07
C GLY A 206 4.05 31.27 16.56
N LYS A 207 5.31 30.93 16.84
CA LYS A 207 6.36 31.91 17.16
C LYS A 207 6.57 32.91 16.02
N VAL A 208 6.20 32.57 14.78
CA VAL A 208 6.18 33.50 13.64
C VAL A 208 5.36 34.76 13.93
N GLY A 209 4.29 34.66 14.72
CA GLY A 209 3.46 35.81 15.08
C GLY A 209 3.97 36.65 16.24
N ILE A 210 5.07 36.26 16.90
CA ILE A 210 5.63 37.00 18.04
C ILE A 210 6.53 38.14 17.53
N PRO A 211 6.41 39.37 18.09
CA PRO A 211 7.28 40.49 17.73
C PRO A 211 8.76 40.21 18.04
N ASP A 212 9.67 40.64 17.14
CA ASP A 212 11.12 40.43 17.32
C ASP A 212 11.66 41.04 18.62
N SER A 213 11.13 42.19 19.04
CA SER A 213 11.53 42.84 20.30
C SER A 213 11.28 41.99 21.54
N ILE A 214 10.39 41.00 21.45
CA ILE A 214 10.05 40.06 22.52
C ILE A 214 10.75 38.71 22.26
N LEU A 215 10.67 38.19 21.03
CA LEU A 215 11.24 36.90 20.66
C LEU A 215 12.77 36.87 20.81
N LEU A 216 13.45 37.95 20.42
CA LEU A 216 14.91 38.08 20.40
C LEU A 216 15.47 38.87 21.60
N LYS A 217 14.65 39.17 22.61
CA LYS A 217 15.08 40.01 23.74
C LYS A 217 16.25 39.37 24.49
N PRO A 218 17.43 40.03 24.59
CA PRO A 218 18.53 39.50 25.38
C PRO A 218 18.25 39.72 26.87
N GLY A 219 17.73 38.69 27.55
CA GLY A 219 17.45 38.71 28.99
C GLY A 219 16.09 38.14 29.35
N LYS A 220 15.67 38.36 30.60
CA LYS A 220 14.34 37.90 31.05
C LYS A 220 13.24 38.80 30.46
N LEU A 221 12.14 38.16 30.07
CA LEU A 221 10.91 38.85 29.73
C LEU A 221 10.29 39.45 31.00
N THR A 222 9.70 40.63 30.86
CA THR A 222 8.75 41.19 31.83
C THR A 222 7.48 40.35 31.87
N PRO A 223 6.67 40.43 32.94
CA PRO A 223 5.38 39.74 32.99
C PRO A 223 4.50 40.01 31.76
N GLU A 224 4.45 41.26 31.28
CA GLU A 224 3.64 41.68 30.14
C GLU A 224 4.18 41.09 28.82
N GLU A 225 5.50 41.11 28.62
CA GLU A 225 6.14 40.48 27.45
C GLU A 225 5.97 38.96 27.46
N PHE A 226 5.96 38.34 28.65
CA PHE A 226 5.72 36.91 28.79
C PHE A 226 4.28 36.53 28.44
N GLU A 227 3.29 37.37 28.79
CA GLU A 227 1.90 37.19 28.33
C GLU A 227 1.82 37.20 26.80
N ILE A 228 2.53 38.11 26.13
CA ILE A 228 2.60 38.14 24.67
C ILE A 228 3.32 36.89 24.13
N MET A 229 4.45 36.48 24.72
CA MET A 229 5.17 35.27 24.30
C MET A 229 4.28 34.02 24.34
N LYS A 230 3.42 33.86 25.36
CA LYS A 230 2.50 32.71 25.47
C LYS A 230 1.49 32.60 24.31
N THR A 231 1.20 33.71 23.62
CA THR A 231 0.24 33.72 22.51
C THR A 231 0.69 32.88 21.30
N HIS A 232 1.97 32.49 21.21
CA HIS A 232 2.44 31.60 20.12
C HIS A 232 1.64 30.29 20.05
N THR A 233 1.17 29.78 21.20
CA THR A 233 0.32 28.58 21.26
C THR A 233 -1.03 28.80 20.57
N VAL A 234 -1.67 29.93 20.85
CA VAL A 234 -2.97 30.33 20.27
C VAL A 234 -2.82 30.62 18.77
N ILE A 235 -1.79 31.37 18.38
CA ILE A 235 -1.50 31.67 16.97
C ILE A 235 -1.29 30.38 16.18
N GLY A 236 -0.54 29.43 16.74
CA GLY A 236 -0.33 28.11 16.14
C GLY A 236 -1.64 27.32 15.99
N GLU A 237 -2.45 27.26 17.05
CA GLU A 237 -3.76 26.61 17.04
C GLU A 237 -4.69 27.22 15.99
N GLU A 238 -4.85 28.55 15.99
CA GLU A 238 -5.72 29.27 15.05
C GLU A 238 -5.31 29.00 13.60
N THR A 239 -4.00 28.98 13.33
CA THR A 239 -3.44 28.65 12.01
C THR A 239 -3.85 27.23 11.59
N LEU A 240 -3.67 26.26 12.48
CA LEU A 240 -4.03 24.86 12.21
C LEU A 240 -5.55 24.67 12.05
N LEU A 241 -6.37 25.37 12.83
CA LEU A 241 -7.82 25.35 12.71
C LEU A 241 -8.29 25.98 11.40
N GLU A 242 -7.65 27.06 10.94
CA GLU A 242 -7.98 27.68 9.65
C GLU A 242 -7.63 26.74 8.49
N VAL A 243 -6.45 26.11 8.51
CA VAL A 243 -6.08 25.07 7.53
C VAL A 243 -7.09 23.93 7.57
N LYS A 244 -7.47 23.45 8.75
CA LYS A 244 -8.50 22.42 8.90
C LYS A 244 -9.82 22.86 8.30
N ARG A 245 -10.32 24.07 8.56
CA ARG A 245 -11.57 24.59 7.99
C ARG A 245 -11.54 24.67 6.46
N ARG A 246 -10.41 25.06 5.90
CA ARG A 246 -10.25 25.28 4.45
C ARG A 246 -10.04 23.99 3.65
N TYR A 247 -9.41 22.99 4.28
CA TYR A 247 -9.01 21.75 3.62
C TYR A 247 -9.59 20.49 4.28
N SER A 248 -10.70 20.61 5.01
CA SER A 248 -11.47 19.43 5.42
C SER A 248 -12.18 18.87 4.19
N GLY A 249 -11.55 17.89 3.55
CA GLY A 249 -12.23 16.98 2.62
C GLY A 249 -13.22 16.08 3.36
#